data_AF-A0A1Y2RDF8-F1
#
_entry.id   AF-A0A1Y2RDF8-F1
#
_cell.length_a   1.000
_cell.length_b   1.000
_cell.length_c   1.000
_cell.angle_alpha   90.00
_cell.angle_beta   90.00
_cell.angle_gamma   90.00
#
_symmetry.space_group_name_H-M   'P 1'
#
loop_
_entity.id
_entity.type
_entity.pdbx_description
1 polymer ?
#
loop_
_entity_poly.entity_id
_entity_poly.type
_entity_poly.pdbx_seq_one_letter_code
_entity_poly.pdbx_strand_id
1 'polypeptide(L)'
;MEKSKFKYGINGAIIGIILGAIIGFVFLSQTKKSQRNKVLPYSLLIGSLFGVISGYSIGSRMGKEEYIEEKLGLKNLNEEIIKDGKYWYAYTQWTDKRDGTFYTLQTAKSNQKNLVSVLNEKLILWHDCQSASKETIPRYHAFAKNHILKLMKDNFTEPSKPFETYIKIIQ
;
A
#
# COMPACT_ATOMS: atom_id res chain seq x y z
N MET A 1 3.41 -9.61 15.60
CA MET A 1 4.03 -9.26 14.31
C MET A 1 4.92 -10.37 13.74
N GLU A 2 5.75 -11.06 14.53
CA GLU A 2 6.68 -12.09 13.99
C GLU A 2 6.00 -13.29 13.33
N LYS A 3 4.90 -13.82 13.90
CA LYS A 3 4.21 -15.00 13.37
C LYS A 3 3.60 -14.78 11.97
N SER A 4 3.07 -13.58 11.67
CA SER A 4 2.53 -13.27 10.34
C SER A 4 3.66 -13.12 9.31
N LYS A 5 4.68 -12.31 9.62
CA LYS A 5 5.87 -12.15 8.75
C LYS A 5 6.51 -13.50 8.38
N PHE A 6 6.60 -14.41 9.36
CA PHE A 6 7.16 -15.74 9.14
C PHE A 6 6.28 -16.59 8.20
N LYS A 7 4.97 -16.62 8.39
CA LYS A 7 4.04 -17.36 7.52
C LYS A 7 4.05 -16.84 6.08
N TYR A 8 3.97 -15.52 5.88
CA TYR A 8 4.03 -14.93 4.54
C TYR A 8 5.43 -15.06 3.91
N GLY A 9 6.49 -14.97 4.70
CA GLY A 9 7.86 -15.22 4.25
C GLY A 9 8.07 -16.65 3.75
N ILE A 10 7.56 -17.67 4.47
CA ILE A 10 7.64 -19.07 4.04
C ILE A 10 6.85 -19.30 2.76
N ASN A 11 5.61 -18.80 2.67
CA ASN A 11 4.80 -18.94 1.46
C ASN A 11 5.48 -18.26 0.26
N GLY A 12 6.05 -17.07 0.47
CA GLY A 12 6.84 -16.37 -0.54
C GLY A 12 8.08 -17.16 -0.96
N ALA A 13 8.80 -17.78 -0.02
CA ALA A 13 9.96 -18.62 -0.31
C ALA A 13 9.57 -19.85 -1.16
N ILE A 14 8.45 -20.50 -0.86
CA ILE A 14 7.94 -21.65 -1.62
C ILE A 14 7.59 -21.24 -3.06
N ILE A 15 6.86 -20.15 -3.24
CA ILE A 15 6.54 -19.61 -4.58
C ILE A 15 7.83 -19.23 -5.32
N GLY A 16 8.78 -18.62 -4.60
CA GLY A 16 10.09 -18.27 -5.12
C GLY A 16 10.89 -19.48 -5.62
N ILE A 17 10.89 -20.59 -4.89
CA ILE A 17 11.51 -21.86 -5.33
C ILE A 17 10.87 -22.33 -6.65
N ILE A 18 9.54 -22.34 -6.73
CA ILE A 18 8.81 -22.79 -7.91
C ILE A 18 9.18 -21.93 -9.13
N LEU A 19 9.17 -20.60 -8.98
CA LEU A 19 9.56 -19.67 -10.04
C LEU A 19 11.04 -19.80 -10.42
N GLY A 20 11.93 -19.95 -9.44
CA GLY A 20 13.36 -20.17 -9.64
C GLY A 20 13.65 -21.46 -10.41
N ALA A 21 12.92 -22.53 -10.11
CA ALA A 21 12.99 -23.79 -10.84
C ALA A 21 12.50 -23.64 -12.29
N ILE A 22 11.38 -22.93 -12.53
CA ILE A 22 10.87 -22.64 -13.88
C ILE A 22 11.91 -21.85 -14.69
N ILE A 23 12.50 -20.81 -14.12
CA ILE A 23 13.55 -20.01 -14.77
C ILE A 23 14.77 -20.89 -15.09
N GLY A 24 15.18 -21.76 -14.15
CA GLY A 24 16.24 -22.75 -14.39
C GLY A 24 15.93 -23.68 -15.56
N PHE A 25 14.69 -24.18 -15.66
CA PHE A 25 14.23 -24.99 -16.80
C PHE A 25 14.25 -24.22 -18.13
N VAL A 26 13.84 -22.96 -18.14
CA VAL A 26 13.92 -22.09 -19.33
C VAL A 26 15.39 -21.91 -19.75
N PHE A 27 16.29 -21.66 -18.81
CA PHE A 27 17.73 -21.51 -19.09
C PHE A 27 18.32 -22.80 -19.66
N LEU A 28 17.90 -23.96 -19.15
CA LEU A 28 18.29 -25.26 -19.67
C LEU A 28 17.78 -25.52 -21.09
N SER A 29 16.58 -25.03 -21.44
CA SER A 29 16.04 -25.14 -22.79
C SER A 29 16.92 -24.42 -23.83
N GLN A 30 17.61 -23.35 -23.42
CA GLN A 30 18.52 -22.56 -24.27
C GLN A 30 19.95 -23.11 -24.29
N THR A 31 20.28 -24.02 -23.37
CA THR A 31 21.62 -24.63 -23.28
C THR A 31 21.77 -25.77 -24.30
N LYS A 32 22.95 -25.95 -24.90
CA LYS A 32 23.23 -27.03 -25.87
C LYS A 32 23.00 -28.41 -25.23
N LYS A 33 22.34 -29.33 -25.97
CA LYS A 33 21.96 -30.69 -25.48
C LYS A 33 23.10 -31.45 -24.80
N SER A 34 24.34 -31.36 -25.32
CA SER A 34 25.52 -32.06 -24.78
C SER A 34 25.99 -31.55 -23.41
N GLN A 35 25.60 -30.33 -23.02
CA GLN A 35 26.00 -29.71 -21.75
C GLN A 35 24.86 -29.68 -20.72
N ARG A 36 23.62 -29.99 -21.12
CA ARG A 36 22.43 -29.91 -20.25
C ARG A 36 22.59 -30.71 -18.97
N ASN A 37 23.00 -31.97 -19.01
CA ASN A 37 23.15 -32.78 -17.79
C ASN A 37 24.19 -32.24 -16.80
N LYS A 38 25.22 -31.51 -17.29
CA LYS A 38 26.23 -30.89 -16.42
C LYS A 38 25.76 -29.56 -15.85
N VAL A 39 24.99 -28.78 -16.61
CA VAL A 39 24.52 -27.43 -16.23
C VAL A 39 23.19 -27.48 -15.43
N LEU A 40 22.42 -28.55 -15.57
CA LEU A 40 21.13 -28.75 -14.91
C LEU A 40 21.16 -28.62 -13.38
N PRO A 41 22.05 -29.30 -12.64
CA PRO A 41 22.09 -29.16 -11.19
C PRO A 41 22.47 -27.73 -10.77
N TYR A 42 23.42 -27.08 -11.45
CA TYR A 42 23.85 -25.72 -11.09
C TYR A 42 22.78 -24.67 -11.39
N SER A 43 22.14 -24.74 -12.55
CA SER A 43 21.08 -23.80 -12.95
C SER A 43 19.85 -23.91 -12.04
N LEU A 44 19.42 -25.13 -11.69
CA LEU A 44 18.33 -25.34 -10.74
C LEU A 44 18.69 -24.87 -9.33
N LEU A 45 19.92 -25.13 -8.87
CA LEU A 45 20.36 -24.78 -7.52
C LEU A 45 20.53 -23.27 -7.36
N ILE A 46 21.12 -22.59 -8.35
CA ILE A 46 21.24 -21.13 -8.37
C ILE A 46 19.85 -20.50 -8.49
N GLY A 47 19.01 -20.95 -9.44
CA GLY A 47 17.65 -20.43 -9.62
C GLY A 47 16.80 -20.57 -8.36
N SER A 48 16.88 -21.73 -7.70
CA SER A 48 16.14 -21.98 -6.45
C SER A 48 16.66 -21.12 -5.30
N LEU A 49 17.97 -20.94 -5.14
CA LEU A 49 18.54 -20.06 -4.09
C LEU A 49 18.08 -18.61 -4.26
N PHE A 50 18.19 -18.06 -5.47
CA PHE A 50 17.69 -16.70 -5.76
C PHE A 50 16.18 -16.61 -5.55
N GLY A 51 15.44 -17.64 -5.96
CA GLY A 51 14.01 -17.78 -5.75
C GLY A 51 13.62 -17.72 -4.26
N VAL A 52 14.27 -18.52 -3.41
CA VAL A 52 14.02 -18.53 -1.95
C VAL A 52 14.26 -17.16 -1.34
N ILE A 53 15.43 -16.55 -1.61
CA ILE A 53 15.83 -15.30 -0.98
C ILE A 53 14.89 -14.16 -1.39
N SER A 54 14.62 -14.03 -2.70
CA SER A 54 13.72 -13.01 -3.23
C SER A 54 12.28 -13.24 -2.77
N GLY A 55 11.80 -14.47 -2.84
CA GLY A 55 10.46 -14.86 -2.41
C GLY A 55 10.22 -14.63 -0.92
N TYR A 56 11.16 -15.00 -0.05
CA TYR A 56 11.07 -14.74 1.39
C TYR A 56 11.07 -13.23 1.71
N SER A 57 11.92 -12.46 1.05
CA SER A 57 11.98 -11.00 1.22
C SER A 57 10.67 -10.32 0.81
N ILE A 58 10.11 -10.70 -0.34
CA ILE A 58 8.82 -10.18 -0.81
C ILE A 58 7.69 -10.60 0.13
N GLY A 59 7.61 -11.89 0.46
CA GLY A 59 6.56 -12.42 1.35
C GLY A 59 6.58 -11.79 2.74
N SER A 60 7.76 -11.64 3.34
CA SER A 60 7.88 -10.98 4.65
C SER A 60 7.51 -9.49 4.62
N ARG A 61 7.80 -8.78 3.52
CA ARG A 61 7.36 -7.39 3.30
C ARG A 61 5.84 -7.29 3.16
N MET A 62 5.22 -8.18 2.37
CA MET A 62 3.76 -8.23 2.23
C MET A 62 3.09 -8.50 3.58
N GLY A 63 3.61 -9.45 4.37
CA GLY A 63 3.08 -9.71 5.71
C GLY A 63 3.26 -8.54 6.68
N LYS A 64 4.30 -7.71 6.51
CA LYS A 64 4.46 -6.45 7.26
C LYS A 64 3.42 -5.42 6.82
N GLU A 65 3.24 -5.24 5.52
CA GLU A 65 2.28 -4.27 4.99
C GLU A 65 0.85 -4.61 5.39
N GLU A 66 0.45 -5.89 5.27
CA GLU A 66 -0.88 -6.33 5.68
C GLU A 66 -1.14 -6.10 7.17
N TYR A 67 -0.12 -6.34 8.01
CA TYR A 67 -0.20 -6.04 9.44
C TYR A 67 -0.38 -4.54 9.72
N ILE A 68 0.35 -3.68 9.00
CA ILE A 68 0.23 -2.22 9.12
C ILE A 68 -1.18 -1.78 8.70
N GLU A 69 -1.67 -2.25 7.57
CA GLU A 69 -3.02 -1.93 7.07
C GLU A 69 -4.11 -2.39 8.03
N GLU A 70 -3.97 -3.59 8.60
CA GLU A 70 -4.90 -4.11 9.58
C GLU A 70 -4.93 -3.24 10.84
N LYS A 71 -3.75 -2.86 11.35
CA LYS A 71 -3.61 -2.02 12.56
C LYS A 71 -4.11 -0.59 12.35
N LEU A 72 -3.84 -0.01 11.19
CA LEU A 72 -4.36 1.31 10.81
C LEU A 72 -5.86 1.28 10.44
N GLY A 73 -6.49 0.10 10.40
CA GLY A 73 -7.91 -0.03 10.05
C GLY A 73 -8.24 0.20 8.57
N LEU A 74 -7.23 0.19 7.70
CA LEU A 74 -7.37 0.54 6.28
C LEU A 74 -8.15 -0.48 5.46
N LYS A 75 -8.37 -1.69 6.00
CA LYS A 75 -9.22 -2.71 5.38
C LYS A 75 -10.71 -2.36 5.44
N ASN A 76 -11.11 -1.43 6.33
CA ASN A 76 -12.50 -1.06 6.57
C ASN A 76 -12.72 0.44 6.31
N LEU A 77 -12.29 0.92 5.15
CA LEU A 77 -12.55 2.29 4.72
C LEU A 77 -14.02 2.41 4.27
N ASN A 78 -14.75 3.34 4.86
CA ASN A 78 -16.08 3.70 4.39
C ASN A 78 -15.95 4.92 3.46
N GLU A 79 -16.32 4.76 2.20
CA GLU A 79 -16.22 5.79 1.18
C GLU A 79 -17.61 6.22 0.72
N GLU A 80 -17.87 7.52 0.74
CA GLU A 80 -19.13 8.09 0.34
C GLU A 80 -18.92 9.29 -0.57
N ILE A 81 -19.66 9.35 -1.68
CA ILE A 81 -19.66 10.49 -2.60
C ILE A 81 -21.09 11.01 -2.68
N ILE A 82 -21.30 12.22 -2.17
CA ILE A 82 -22.61 12.86 -2.12
C ILE A 82 -22.63 14.12 -2.98
N LYS A 83 -23.83 14.47 -3.45
CA LYS A 83 -24.10 15.73 -4.11
C LYS A 83 -24.89 16.62 -3.16
N ASP A 84 -24.37 17.81 -2.88
CA ASP A 84 -25.07 18.83 -2.10
C ASP A 84 -25.15 20.13 -2.90
N GLY A 85 -26.38 20.56 -3.18
CA GLY A 85 -26.69 21.63 -4.13
C GLY A 85 -26.06 21.41 -5.51
N LYS A 86 -25.15 22.32 -5.90
CA LYS A 86 -24.43 22.29 -7.18
C LYS A 86 -23.14 21.47 -7.14
N TYR A 87 -22.64 21.14 -5.95
CA TYR A 87 -21.30 20.60 -5.78
C TYR A 87 -21.32 19.14 -5.33
N TRP A 88 -20.26 18.43 -5.70
CA TRP A 88 -19.99 17.08 -5.24
C TRP A 88 -18.99 17.12 -4.08
N TYR A 89 -19.14 16.17 -3.17
CA TYR A 89 -18.32 16.00 -1.98
C TYR A 89 -17.94 14.53 -1.88
N ALA A 90 -16.73 14.26 -1.42
CA ALA A 90 -16.27 12.90 -1.16
C ALA A 90 -15.74 12.78 0.27
N TYR A 91 -16.09 11.68 0.92
CA TYR A 91 -15.72 11.36 2.29
C TYR A 91 -15.09 9.97 2.31
N THR A 92 -14.00 9.83 3.06
CA THR A 92 -13.46 8.53 3.48
C THR A 92 -13.33 8.54 4.99
N GLN A 93 -13.89 7.54 5.64
CA GLN A 93 -13.87 7.38 7.09
C GLN A 93 -13.23 6.06 7.49
N TRP A 94 -12.41 6.07 8.53
CA TRP A 94 -11.86 4.85 9.14
C TRP A 94 -11.51 5.08 10.61
N THR A 95 -11.28 3.99 11.33
CA THR A 95 -10.81 4.01 12.72
C THR A 95 -9.45 3.33 12.79
N ASP A 96 -8.44 4.02 13.32
CA ASP A 96 -7.16 3.40 13.63
C ASP A 96 -7.34 2.43 14.79
N LYS A 97 -7.02 1.15 14.58
CA LYS A 97 -7.24 0.10 15.59
C LYS A 97 -6.18 0.12 16.69
N ARG A 98 -5.15 0.95 16.58
CA ARG A 98 -4.09 1.07 17.61
C ARG A 98 -4.55 1.89 18.80
N ASP A 99 -5.19 3.03 18.53
CA ASP A 99 -5.58 4.03 19.54
C ASP A 99 -7.07 4.35 19.53
N GLY A 100 -7.83 3.83 18.55
CA GLY A 100 -9.25 4.11 18.39
C GLY A 100 -9.54 5.46 17.73
N THR A 101 -8.52 6.16 17.22
CA THR A 101 -8.71 7.47 16.59
C THR A 101 -9.57 7.34 15.34
N PHE A 102 -10.66 8.10 15.28
CA PHE A 102 -11.52 8.20 14.11
C PHE A 102 -10.97 9.24 13.14
N TYR A 103 -10.81 8.86 11.89
CA TYR A 103 -10.34 9.72 10.82
C TYR A 103 -11.44 9.93 9.79
N THR A 104 -11.67 11.18 9.44
CA THR A 104 -12.56 11.60 8.35
C THR A 104 -11.76 12.46 7.38
N LEU A 105 -11.52 11.91 6.19
CA LEU A 105 -11.01 12.66 5.05
C LEU A 105 -12.20 13.17 4.24
N GLN A 106 -12.26 14.47 4.01
CA GLN A 106 -13.25 15.11 3.15
C GLN A 106 -12.54 15.82 2.00
N THR A 107 -13.07 15.70 0.79
CA THR A 107 -12.68 16.52 -0.36
C THR A 107 -13.88 17.32 -0.83
N ALA A 108 -13.73 18.65 -0.86
CA ALA A 108 -14.82 19.58 -1.12
C ALA A 108 -14.30 20.86 -1.78
N LYS A 109 -15.23 21.65 -2.34
CA LYS A 109 -14.92 23.00 -2.83
C LYS A 109 -14.82 23.98 -1.66
N SER A 110 -13.70 24.70 -1.57
CA SER A 110 -13.51 25.77 -0.58
C SER A 110 -14.18 27.08 -1.00
N ASN A 111 -14.30 28.00 -0.04
CA ASN A 111 -14.77 29.38 -0.27
C ASN A 111 -13.87 30.15 -1.25
N GLN A 112 -12.59 29.78 -1.36
CA GLN A 112 -11.64 30.34 -2.32
C GLN A 112 -11.77 29.74 -3.72
N LYS A 113 -12.86 29.01 -4.00
CA LYS A 113 -13.20 28.35 -5.27
C LYS A 113 -12.33 27.16 -5.66
N ASN A 114 -11.23 26.89 -4.97
CA ASN A 114 -10.40 25.70 -5.20
C ASN A 114 -10.93 24.49 -4.43
N LEU A 115 -10.68 23.29 -4.96
CA LEU A 115 -10.89 22.05 -4.24
C LEU A 115 -9.84 21.90 -3.13
N VAL A 116 -10.28 21.43 -1.97
CA VAL A 116 -9.43 21.17 -0.81
C VAL A 116 -9.70 19.79 -0.27
N SER A 117 -8.70 19.19 0.36
CA SER A 117 -8.86 17.96 1.13
C SER A 117 -8.45 18.17 2.58
N VAL A 118 -9.35 17.78 3.46
CA VAL A 118 -9.33 18.08 4.89
C VAL A 118 -9.42 16.75 5.64
N LEU A 119 -8.52 16.51 6.57
CA LEU A 119 -8.51 15.34 7.46
C LEU A 119 -8.81 15.81 8.88
N ASN A 120 -9.89 15.34 9.50
CA ASN A 120 -10.33 15.75 10.84
C ASN A 120 -10.27 17.27 11.02
N GLU A 121 -10.93 18.00 10.10
CA GLU A 121 -10.99 19.48 10.07
C GLU A 121 -9.65 20.19 9.78
N LYS A 122 -8.54 19.46 9.66
CA LYS A 122 -7.23 20.02 9.28
C LYS A 122 -7.02 19.93 7.79
N LEU A 123 -6.72 21.05 7.16
CA LEU A 123 -6.38 21.11 5.75
C LEU A 123 -5.09 20.33 5.48
N ILE A 124 -5.15 19.37 4.54
CA ILE A 124 -3.99 18.55 4.16
C ILE A 124 -3.50 18.92 2.76
N LEU A 125 -4.41 19.23 1.84
CA LEU A 125 -4.03 19.47 0.45
C LEU A 125 -4.92 20.52 -0.23
N TRP A 126 -4.27 21.44 -0.93
CA TRP A 126 -4.88 22.29 -1.94
C TRP A 126 -4.76 21.62 -3.30
N HIS A 127 -5.88 21.53 -4.02
CA HIS A 127 -5.87 21.05 -5.39
C HIS A 127 -5.96 22.24 -6.33
N ASP A 128 -5.14 22.24 -7.38
CA ASP A 128 -5.20 23.25 -8.44
C ASP A 128 -6.38 22.95 -9.41
N CYS A 129 -7.59 22.95 -8.85
CA CYS A 129 -8.81 22.68 -9.58
C CYS A 129 -10.00 23.40 -8.93
N GLN A 130 -10.82 24.06 -9.75
CA GLN A 130 -12.01 24.79 -9.30
C GLN A 130 -13.33 24.05 -9.59
N SER A 131 -13.25 22.93 -10.32
CA SER A 131 -14.41 22.11 -10.69
C SER A 131 -14.74 21.13 -9.56
N ALA A 132 -15.96 21.20 -9.03
CA ALA A 132 -16.48 20.23 -8.06
C ALA A 132 -17.54 19.34 -8.72
N SER A 133 -17.15 18.68 -9.83
CA SER A 133 -18.01 17.77 -10.59
C SER A 133 -17.95 16.34 -10.07
N LYS A 134 -18.88 15.50 -10.55
CA LYS A 134 -18.99 14.08 -10.23
C LYS A 134 -17.72 13.29 -10.59
N GLU A 135 -16.97 13.74 -11.58
CA GLU A 135 -15.75 13.10 -12.08
C GLU A 135 -14.51 13.65 -11.38
N THR A 136 -14.53 14.95 -11.08
CA THR A 136 -13.35 15.66 -10.58
C THR A 136 -13.14 15.39 -9.08
N ILE A 137 -14.22 15.41 -8.29
CA ILE A 137 -14.15 15.20 -6.85
C ILE A 137 -13.59 13.82 -6.49
N PRO A 138 -14.09 12.69 -7.06
CA PRO A 138 -13.55 11.37 -6.71
C PRO A 138 -12.08 11.20 -7.10
N ARG A 139 -11.66 11.81 -8.22
CA ARG A 139 -10.26 11.76 -8.66
C ARG A 139 -9.32 12.43 -7.66
N TYR A 140 -9.63 13.66 -7.25
CA TYR A 140 -8.81 14.39 -6.30
C TYR A 140 -8.93 13.84 -4.88
N HIS A 141 -10.08 13.28 -4.53
CA HIS A 141 -10.27 12.57 -3.27
C HIS A 141 -9.40 11.31 -3.20
N ALA A 142 -9.40 10.48 -4.26
CA ALA A 142 -8.55 9.30 -4.34
C ALA A 142 -7.06 9.66 -4.25
N PHE A 143 -6.64 10.77 -4.87
CA PHE A 143 -5.28 11.28 -4.74
C PHE A 143 -4.94 11.65 -3.29
N ALA A 144 -5.76 12.46 -2.63
CA ALA A 144 -5.54 12.87 -1.25
C ALA A 144 -5.57 11.67 -0.28
N LYS A 145 -6.51 10.75 -0.48
CA LYS A 145 -6.63 9.50 0.28
C LYS A 145 -5.34 8.68 0.17
N ASN A 146 -4.92 8.35 -1.05
CA ASN A 146 -3.71 7.56 -1.27
C ASN A 146 -2.47 8.24 -0.68
N HIS A 147 -2.38 9.57 -0.77
CA HIS A 147 -1.30 10.33 -0.18
C HIS A 147 -1.28 10.21 1.37
N ILE A 148 -2.41 10.44 2.02
CA ILE A 148 -2.53 10.33 3.49
C ILE A 148 -2.28 8.90 3.96
N LEU A 149 -2.90 7.91 3.32
CA LEU A 149 -2.71 6.51 3.69
C LEU A 149 -1.24 6.08 3.55
N LYS A 150 -0.55 6.56 2.50
CA LYS A 150 0.88 6.35 2.35
C LYS A 150 1.67 7.00 3.50
N LEU A 151 1.39 8.26 3.84
CA LEU A 151 2.04 8.92 4.98
C LEU A 151 1.81 8.19 6.30
N MET A 152 0.61 7.66 6.53
CA MET A 152 0.30 6.87 7.73
C MET A 152 1.06 5.54 7.76
N LYS A 153 1.19 4.86 6.62
CA LYS A 153 1.99 3.63 6.47
C LYS A 153 3.48 3.91 6.69
N ASP A 154 4.00 4.97 6.08
CA ASP A 154 5.43 5.33 6.15
C ASP A 154 5.83 5.77 7.57
N ASN A 155 4.94 6.45 8.29
CA ASN A 155 5.13 6.86 9.69
C ASN A 155 4.59 5.85 10.70
N PHE A 156 4.33 4.61 10.29
CA PHE A 156 3.82 3.59 11.19
C PHE A 156 4.90 3.21 12.23
N THR A 157 4.70 3.65 13.47
CA THR A 157 5.43 3.18 14.65
C THR A 157 4.53 2.27 15.48
N GLU A 158 5.04 1.11 15.90
CA GLU A 158 4.39 0.31 16.96
C GLU A 158 4.40 1.13 18.27
N PRO A 159 3.40 0.96 19.15
CA PRO A 159 2.78 2.08 19.85
C PRO A 159 3.78 2.87 20.70
N SER A 160 4.12 4.07 20.24
CA SER A 160 4.48 5.21 21.08
C SER A 160 4.47 6.50 20.26
N LYS A 161 3.26 7.01 19.99
CA LYS A 161 2.83 8.43 20.04
C LYS A 161 1.65 8.69 19.10
N PRO A 162 0.70 9.54 19.49
CA PRO A 162 -0.40 9.96 18.62
C PRO A 162 0.13 10.65 17.35
N PHE A 163 -0.52 10.34 16.21
CA PHE A 163 -0.19 10.82 14.87
C PHE A 163 -0.21 12.36 14.75
N GLU A 164 -0.84 13.06 15.71
CA GLU A 164 -0.89 14.52 15.80
C GLU A 164 0.49 15.19 15.80
N THR A 165 1.55 14.47 16.17
CA THR A 165 2.93 15.00 16.16
C THR A 165 3.46 15.25 14.74
N TYR A 166 2.95 14.57 13.72
CA TYR A 166 3.53 14.57 12.37
C TYR A 166 2.90 15.56 11.39
N ILE A 167 1.72 16.11 11.71
CA ILE A 167 1.06 17.13 10.87
C ILE A 167 1.81 18.48 10.93
N LYS A 168 2.68 18.71 11.93
CA LYS A 168 3.50 19.92 12.05
C LYS A 168 4.62 20.06 10.99
N ILE A 169 4.88 19.04 10.16
CA ILE A 169 5.97 19.07 9.18
C ILE A 169 5.51 19.54 7.79
N ILE A 170 4.20 19.77 7.59
CA ILE A 170 3.62 20.15 6.29
C ILE A 170 2.86 21.49 6.38
N GLN A 171 3.40 22.44 7.16
CA GLN A 171 3.00 23.85 7.11
C GLN A 171 4.13 24.69 6.53
#